data_AF-A0A847DJ25-F1
#
_entry.id   AF-A0A847DJ25-F1
#
_cell.length_a   1.000
_cell.length_b   1.000
_cell.length_c   1.000
_cell.angle_alpha   90.00
_cell.angle_beta   90.00
_cell.angle_gamma   90.00
#
_symmetry.space_group_name_H-M   'P 1'
#
loop_
_entity.id
_entity.type
_entity.pdbx_description
1 polymer ?
#
loop_
_entity_poly.entity_id
_entity_poly.type
_entity_poly.pdbx_seq_one_letter_code
_entity_poly.pdbx_strand_id
1 'polypeptide(L)'
;MEHNNPVVRFLLKGFIQVFSILFIVFFVTSAAAREVTLTWEANSEPDLSHYIVYWGNSSGNYTKNSGNIGLANEYTTDIPDDGRKYYFAVTAVDEAGLESDFSNEVSSVPGMFISTKSNWNLISIPNVAENTPIEDALGPIMDDVVTIWTYVDGVWKYYNPDNPNTSTLLEVKPGQGLWLNMSDNAELYIPEAVPVDAVNLSHGWNLVGLNSAAILNMPQAISSILDNVISIWTYQDSKWKVYDPDNPEFSDLTTLKPGYGYWIKVRSACTWRY
;
A
#
# COMPACT_ATOMS: atom_id res chain seq x y z
N MET A 1 -10.80 -7.82 -39.28
CA MET A 1 -11.92 -8.39 -38.49
C MET A 1 -11.90 -7.65 -37.16
N GLU A 2 -13.02 -7.50 -36.45
CA GLU A 2 -12.98 -6.87 -35.13
C GLU A 2 -12.25 -7.81 -34.16
N HIS A 3 -11.05 -7.42 -33.71
CA HIS A 3 -10.36 -8.14 -32.64
C HIS A 3 -10.97 -7.72 -31.31
N ASN A 4 -11.36 -8.71 -30.49
CA ASN A 4 -11.91 -8.45 -29.17
C ASN A 4 -10.80 -8.01 -28.21
N ASN A 5 -11.08 -6.99 -27.41
CA ASN A 5 -10.10 -6.42 -26.49
C ASN A 5 -10.07 -7.17 -25.13
N PRO A 6 -8.88 -7.35 -24.52
CA PRO A 6 -8.73 -8.33 -23.45
C PRO A 6 -8.55 -7.69 -22.02
N VAL A 7 -8.98 -8.35 -20.91
CA VAL A 7 -9.29 -7.71 -19.59
C VAL A 7 -8.43 -8.13 -18.34
N VAL A 8 -8.06 -7.15 -17.48
CA VAL A 8 -6.95 -7.19 -16.47
C VAL A 8 -7.29 -7.50 -14.99
N ARG A 9 -6.45 -8.33 -14.32
CA ARG A 9 -6.34 -8.65 -12.86
C ARG A 9 -4.89 -9.02 -12.43
N PHE A 10 -4.60 -9.18 -11.11
CA PHE A 10 -3.23 -9.19 -10.53
C PHE A 10 -2.97 -10.29 -9.46
N LEU A 11 -1.73 -10.84 -9.36
CA LEU A 11 -1.14 -11.54 -8.17
C LEU A 11 0.43 -11.60 -8.21
N LEU A 12 1.12 -11.74 -7.05
CA LEU A 12 2.58 -11.46 -6.87
C LEU A 12 3.41 -12.45 -6.01
N LYS A 13 4.68 -12.75 -6.41
CA LYS A 13 5.80 -13.35 -5.60
C LYS A 13 7.20 -13.16 -6.27
N GLY A 14 8.30 -12.93 -5.52
CA GLY A 14 9.68 -12.75 -6.06
C GLY A 14 10.87 -13.28 -5.22
N PHE A 15 12.13 -13.09 -5.70
CA PHE A 15 13.49 -13.32 -5.07
C PHE A 15 14.66 -13.16 -6.11
N ILE A 16 15.98 -12.93 -5.84
CA ILE A 16 16.77 -12.26 -4.76
C ILE A 16 18.30 -12.10 -5.12
N GLN A 17 19.02 -11.13 -4.49
CA GLN A 17 20.51 -11.00 -4.27
C GLN A 17 21.54 -10.46 -5.33
N VAL A 18 22.75 -10.11 -4.83
CA VAL A 18 23.62 -8.93 -5.17
C VAL A 18 25.14 -9.26 -5.17
N PHE A 19 25.99 -8.45 -5.84
CA PHE A 19 27.45 -8.30 -5.61
C PHE A 19 27.93 -6.83 -5.83
N SER A 20 29.06 -6.39 -5.24
CA SER A 20 29.49 -4.96 -5.22
C SER A 20 31.01 -4.70 -5.37
N ILE A 21 31.40 -3.55 -5.97
CA ILE A 21 32.78 -3.00 -6.06
C ILE A 21 32.76 -1.45 -5.95
N LEU A 22 33.76 -0.88 -5.26
CA LEU A 22 34.22 0.54 -5.18
C LEU A 22 33.21 1.69 -5.39
N PHE A 23 32.82 2.38 -4.30
CA PHE A 23 31.82 3.46 -4.30
C PHE A 23 32.37 4.87 -4.55
N ILE A 24 31.89 5.53 -5.62
CA ILE A 24 31.55 6.95 -5.58
C ILE A 24 30.11 7.04 -5.09
N VAL A 25 29.85 7.68 -3.95
CA VAL A 25 28.49 7.81 -3.41
C VAL A 25 27.74 8.93 -4.12
N PHE A 26 27.33 8.67 -5.36
CA PHE A 26 26.06 9.21 -5.81
C PHE A 26 24.98 8.46 -5.02
N PHE A 27 24.21 9.18 -4.20
CA PHE A 27 22.91 8.69 -3.78
C PHE A 27 21.98 8.70 -4.99
N VAL A 28 22.15 7.71 -5.87
CA VAL A 28 21.03 7.27 -6.70
C VAL A 28 20.04 6.68 -5.71
N THR A 29 19.10 7.50 -5.27
CA THR A 29 17.85 6.99 -4.72
C THR A 29 17.27 6.11 -5.80
N SER A 30 17.36 4.79 -5.62
CA SER A 30 16.47 3.89 -6.33
C SER A 30 15.08 4.42 -6.05
N ALA A 31 14.39 4.90 -7.08
CA ALA A 31 12.94 5.01 -6.96
C ALA A 31 12.47 3.62 -6.50
N ALA A 32 11.60 3.58 -5.49
CA ALA A 32 10.94 2.33 -5.20
C ALA A 32 10.23 1.91 -6.49
N ALA A 33 10.34 0.64 -6.83
CA ALA A 33 9.65 0.07 -7.98
C ALA A 33 8.52 -0.79 -7.43
N ARG A 34 7.38 -0.77 -8.12
CA ARG A 34 6.16 -1.39 -7.64
C ARG A 34 5.59 -2.28 -8.73
N GLU A 35 5.55 -3.57 -8.43
CA GLU A 35 5.08 -4.58 -9.38
C GLU A 35 3.60 -4.38 -9.72
N VAL A 36 3.30 -4.40 -11.01
CA VAL A 36 1.98 -4.22 -11.60
C VAL A 36 1.73 -5.34 -12.61
N THR A 37 0.78 -6.20 -12.28
CA THR A 37 0.40 -7.38 -13.06
C THR A 37 -0.82 -7.08 -13.93
N LEU A 38 -0.63 -7.08 -15.24
CA LEU A 38 -1.74 -7.07 -16.19
C LEU A 38 -2.16 -8.52 -16.47
N THR A 39 -3.46 -8.79 -16.62
CA THR A 39 -3.96 -10.00 -17.30
C THR A 39 -4.82 -9.58 -18.48
N TRP A 40 -5.21 -10.49 -19.35
CA TRP A 40 -6.16 -10.18 -20.40
C TRP A 40 -6.88 -11.45 -20.89
N GLU A 41 -8.00 -11.29 -21.60
CA GLU A 41 -8.69 -12.41 -22.25
C GLU A 41 -7.86 -12.87 -23.47
N ALA A 42 -7.47 -14.15 -23.52
CA ALA A 42 -6.64 -14.61 -24.63
C ALA A 42 -7.40 -14.55 -25.97
N ASN A 43 -6.75 -13.97 -26.98
CA ASN A 43 -7.11 -14.10 -28.38
C ASN A 43 -7.14 -15.59 -28.80
N SER A 44 -7.91 -15.92 -29.83
CA SER A 44 -8.26 -17.31 -30.22
C SER A 44 -7.94 -17.66 -31.68
N GLU A 45 -7.32 -16.73 -32.39
CA GLU A 45 -6.81 -16.87 -33.74
C GLU A 45 -5.66 -17.90 -33.76
N PRO A 46 -5.66 -18.87 -34.70
CA PRO A 46 -4.73 -20.01 -34.68
C PRO A 46 -3.29 -19.64 -35.08
N ASP A 47 -3.10 -18.45 -35.62
CA ASP A 47 -1.84 -17.84 -36.08
C ASP A 47 -1.30 -16.78 -35.10
N LEU A 48 -1.87 -16.68 -33.89
CA LEU A 48 -1.34 -15.85 -32.82
C LEU A 48 0.06 -16.35 -32.39
N SER A 49 1.06 -15.48 -32.47
CA SER A 49 2.45 -15.77 -32.05
C SER A 49 2.73 -15.34 -30.61
N HIS A 50 2.41 -14.09 -30.25
CA HIS A 50 2.72 -13.52 -28.94
C HIS A 50 1.96 -12.22 -28.66
N TYR A 51 2.03 -11.77 -27.40
CA TYR A 51 1.61 -10.43 -27.00
C TYR A 51 2.80 -9.49 -26.78
N ILE A 52 2.52 -8.18 -26.81
CA ILE A 52 3.40 -7.13 -26.31
C ILE A 52 2.56 -6.19 -25.41
N VAL A 53 3.04 -5.95 -24.20
CA VAL A 53 2.42 -5.01 -23.25
C VAL A 53 3.18 -3.68 -23.30
N TYR A 54 2.44 -2.59 -23.36
CA TYR A 54 2.94 -1.22 -23.50
C TYR A 54 2.54 -0.37 -22.31
N TRP A 55 3.41 0.55 -21.87
CA TRP A 55 3.06 1.52 -20.82
C TRP A 55 3.76 2.88 -20.94
N GLY A 56 3.14 3.91 -20.37
CA GLY A 56 3.66 5.28 -20.33
C GLY A 56 2.86 6.18 -19.40
N ASN A 57 3.34 7.42 -19.18
CA ASN A 57 2.70 8.37 -18.25
C ASN A 57 1.62 9.26 -18.88
N SER A 58 1.22 8.98 -20.12
CA SER A 58 0.22 9.76 -20.86
C SER A 58 -0.67 8.81 -21.68
N SER A 59 -1.98 9.07 -21.65
CA SER A 59 -2.97 8.28 -22.41
C SER A 59 -2.61 8.26 -23.91
N GLY A 60 -2.62 7.07 -24.51
CA GLY A 60 -2.24 6.82 -25.90
C GLY A 60 -0.76 7.06 -26.24
N ASN A 61 0.12 7.27 -25.25
CA ASN A 61 1.55 7.50 -25.46
C ASN A 61 2.40 6.63 -24.53
N TYR A 62 2.76 5.46 -25.04
CA TYR A 62 3.54 4.46 -24.34
C TYR A 62 5.03 4.62 -24.65
N THR A 63 5.85 4.72 -23.61
CA THR A 63 7.32 4.94 -23.71
C THR A 63 8.14 3.71 -23.31
N LYS A 64 7.45 2.65 -22.90
CA LYS A 64 7.99 1.35 -22.48
C LYS A 64 7.16 0.22 -23.09
N ASN A 65 7.78 -0.93 -23.29
CA ASN A 65 7.09 -2.17 -23.61
C ASN A 65 7.82 -3.39 -23.02
N SER A 66 7.13 -4.53 -22.98
CA SER A 66 7.61 -5.81 -22.46
C SER A 66 8.53 -6.56 -23.43
N GLY A 67 8.54 -6.18 -24.71
CA GLY A 67 8.89 -7.08 -25.80
C GLY A 67 7.93 -8.27 -25.90
N ASN A 68 8.35 -9.31 -26.63
CA ASN A 68 7.62 -10.56 -26.78
C ASN A 68 7.56 -11.33 -25.45
N ILE A 69 6.35 -11.59 -24.95
CA ILE A 69 6.07 -12.37 -23.73
C ILE A 69 5.41 -13.73 -24.02
N GLY A 70 5.38 -14.14 -25.29
CA GLY A 70 4.70 -15.34 -25.75
C GLY A 70 3.17 -15.25 -25.64
N LEU A 71 2.54 -16.41 -25.46
CA LEU A 71 1.08 -16.58 -25.37
C LEU A 71 0.54 -16.50 -23.93
N ALA A 72 1.36 -16.04 -22.97
CA ALA A 72 0.87 -15.73 -21.63
C ALA A 72 -0.17 -14.62 -21.72
N ASN A 73 -1.32 -14.79 -21.07
CA ASN A 73 -2.35 -13.76 -20.96
C ASN A 73 -2.22 -12.97 -19.63
N GLU A 74 -1.01 -12.92 -19.09
CA GLU A 74 -0.63 -12.11 -17.94
C GLU A 74 0.82 -11.62 -18.05
N TYR A 75 1.12 -10.46 -17.46
CA TYR A 75 2.45 -9.86 -17.43
C TYR A 75 2.62 -8.93 -16.23
N THR A 76 3.63 -9.18 -15.41
CA THR A 76 4.03 -8.30 -14.31
C THR A 76 5.19 -7.40 -14.74
N THR A 77 5.05 -6.09 -14.50
CA THR A 77 6.10 -5.09 -14.74
C THR A 77 6.28 -4.19 -13.52
N ASP A 78 7.50 -3.74 -13.30
CA ASP A 78 7.80 -2.72 -12.31
C ASP A 78 7.54 -1.33 -12.89
N ILE A 79 6.58 -0.59 -12.30
CA ILE A 79 6.49 0.86 -12.52
C ILE A 79 7.25 1.60 -11.41
N PRO A 80 7.95 2.70 -11.73
CA PRO A 80 8.46 3.63 -10.73
C PRO A 80 7.34 4.10 -9.79
N ASP A 81 7.60 4.06 -8.48
CA ASP A 81 6.75 4.64 -7.44
C ASP A 81 6.99 6.16 -7.39
N ASP A 82 6.60 6.84 -8.49
CA ASP A 82 6.80 8.28 -8.72
C ASP A 82 5.50 9.10 -8.61
N GLY A 83 4.44 8.49 -8.08
CA GLY A 83 3.11 9.08 -7.91
C GLY A 83 2.36 9.36 -9.21
N ARG A 84 2.93 9.07 -10.39
CA ARG A 84 2.29 9.40 -11.68
C ARG A 84 1.33 8.31 -12.13
N LYS A 85 0.27 8.71 -12.81
CA LYS A 85 -0.56 7.77 -13.55
C LYS A 85 0.26 7.13 -14.67
N TYR A 86 0.25 5.80 -14.70
CA TYR A 86 0.69 4.98 -15.81
C TYR A 86 -0.53 4.45 -16.55
N TYR A 87 -0.45 4.51 -17.87
CA TYR A 87 -1.43 3.99 -18.81
C TYR A 87 -0.83 2.78 -19.50
N PHE A 88 -1.66 1.78 -19.76
CA PHE A 88 -1.25 0.49 -20.28
C PHE A 88 -2.20 -0.01 -21.37
N ALA A 89 -1.64 -0.65 -22.39
CA ALA A 89 -2.38 -1.41 -23.39
C ALA A 89 -1.58 -2.64 -23.83
N VAL A 90 -2.26 -3.56 -24.50
CA VAL A 90 -1.69 -4.80 -25.04
C VAL A 90 -1.94 -4.85 -26.55
N THR A 91 -1.00 -5.38 -27.32
CA THR A 91 -1.19 -5.78 -28.71
C THR A 91 -0.95 -7.28 -28.85
N ALA A 92 -1.56 -7.87 -29.87
CA ALA A 92 -1.29 -9.22 -30.35
C ALA A 92 -0.42 -9.17 -31.60
N VAL A 93 0.48 -10.14 -31.77
CA VAL A 93 1.35 -10.29 -32.94
C VAL A 93 1.16 -11.69 -33.52
N ASP A 94 0.96 -11.80 -34.83
CA ASP A 94 0.78 -13.08 -35.54
C ASP A 94 2.11 -13.76 -35.92
N GLU A 95 2.04 -14.99 -36.45
CA GLU A 95 3.21 -15.72 -36.97
C GLU A 95 3.90 -15.06 -38.17
N ALA A 96 3.24 -14.12 -38.86
CA ALA A 96 3.83 -13.32 -39.93
C ALA A 96 4.54 -12.05 -39.41
N GLY A 97 4.42 -11.73 -38.11
CA GLY A 97 4.97 -10.54 -37.48
C GLY A 97 4.11 -9.28 -37.64
N LEU A 98 2.84 -9.41 -38.00
CA LEU A 98 1.87 -8.30 -38.02
C LEU A 98 1.34 -8.06 -36.60
N GLU A 99 1.46 -6.82 -36.14
CA GLU A 99 0.95 -6.37 -34.84
C GLU A 99 -0.46 -5.76 -34.97
N SER A 100 -1.33 -6.04 -34.00
CA SER A 100 -2.69 -5.53 -33.93
C SER A 100 -2.77 -4.04 -33.56
N ASP A 101 -3.96 -3.45 -33.68
CA ASP A 101 -4.29 -2.24 -32.92
C ASP A 101 -4.16 -2.50 -31.40
N PHE A 102 -3.99 -1.43 -30.62
CA PHE A 102 -3.97 -1.50 -29.16
C PHE A 102 -5.30 -1.95 -28.57
N SER A 103 -5.23 -2.67 -27.45
CA SER A 103 -6.37 -2.92 -26.57
C SER A 103 -7.05 -1.64 -26.10
N ASN A 104 -8.19 -1.76 -25.41
CA ASN A 104 -8.64 -0.68 -24.54
C ASN A 104 -7.52 -0.34 -23.54
N GLU A 105 -7.34 0.94 -23.28
CA GLU A 105 -6.38 1.41 -22.30
C GLU A 105 -6.89 1.17 -20.88
N VAL A 106 -6.01 0.74 -19.98
CA VAL A 106 -6.24 0.77 -18.53
C VAL A 106 -5.21 1.70 -17.89
N SER A 107 -5.50 2.22 -16.69
CA SER A 107 -4.54 3.06 -15.97
C SER A 107 -4.40 2.67 -14.52
N SER A 108 -3.19 2.74 -13.99
CA SER A 108 -2.87 2.56 -12.57
C SER A 108 -2.02 3.74 -12.08
N VAL A 109 -2.05 4.03 -10.79
CA VAL A 109 -1.18 5.01 -10.15
C VAL A 109 -0.42 4.26 -9.03
N PRO A 110 0.92 4.36 -8.94
CA PRO A 110 1.68 3.78 -7.84
C PRO A 110 1.13 4.23 -6.49
N GLY A 111 0.82 3.26 -5.64
CA GLY A 111 0.14 3.50 -4.37
C GLY A 111 -0.32 2.19 -3.73
N MET A 112 -0.99 2.30 -2.58
CA MET A 112 -1.51 1.15 -1.86
C MET A 112 -3.01 1.25 -1.62
N PHE A 113 -3.66 0.11 -1.43
CA PHE A 113 -5.03 0.05 -0.95
C PHE A 113 -5.05 -0.36 0.51
N ILE A 114 -5.85 0.34 1.31
CA ILE A 114 -6.25 -0.07 2.65
C ILE A 114 -7.66 -0.65 2.52
N SER A 115 -7.76 -1.97 2.41
CA SER A 115 -9.04 -2.67 2.36
C SER A 115 -9.62 -2.80 3.76
N THR A 116 -10.79 -2.20 4.00
CA THR A 116 -11.56 -2.34 5.25
C THR A 116 -12.63 -3.42 5.12
N LYS A 117 -13.11 -3.90 6.26
CA LYS A 117 -14.28 -4.78 6.39
C LYS A 117 -15.40 -4.07 7.13
N SER A 118 -16.64 -4.54 6.99
CA SER A 118 -17.71 -4.09 7.88
C SER A 118 -17.35 -4.34 9.36
N ASN A 119 -17.86 -3.49 10.25
CA ASN A 119 -17.47 -3.37 11.67
C ASN A 119 -16.05 -2.77 11.85
N TRP A 120 -15.35 -3.15 12.93
CA TRP A 120 -14.11 -2.51 13.37
C TRP A 120 -12.86 -2.92 12.59
N ASN A 121 -12.11 -1.91 12.15
CA ASN A 121 -10.81 -2.03 11.49
C ASN A 121 -9.79 -1.18 12.25
N LEU A 122 -8.57 -1.68 12.41
CA LEU A 122 -7.46 -0.93 12.98
C LEU A 122 -6.47 -0.58 11.87
N ILE A 123 -6.55 0.65 11.37
CA ILE A 123 -5.76 1.13 10.24
C ILE A 123 -4.83 2.27 10.64
N SER A 124 -3.97 2.68 9.72
CA SER A 124 -3.27 3.95 9.74
C SER A 124 -3.08 4.41 8.30
N ILE A 125 -3.20 5.71 8.07
CA ILE A 125 -2.96 6.30 6.74
C ILE A 125 -1.47 6.70 6.69
N PRO A 126 -0.62 6.01 5.91
CA PRO A 126 0.75 6.46 5.69
C PRO A 126 0.75 7.71 4.80
N ASN A 127 1.77 8.56 4.97
CA ASN A 127 2.03 9.76 4.16
C ASN A 127 0.88 10.79 4.07
N VAL A 128 0.01 10.84 5.09
CA VAL A 128 -0.96 11.93 5.22
C VAL A 128 -0.24 13.22 5.62
N ALA A 129 -0.54 14.34 4.98
CA ALA A 129 0.06 15.63 5.31
C ALA A 129 -0.35 16.09 6.72
N GLU A 130 0.49 16.88 7.39
CA GLU A 130 0.17 17.40 8.73
C GLU A 130 -1.17 18.15 8.73
N ASN A 131 -2.04 17.78 9.67
CA ASN A 131 -3.33 18.41 9.91
C ASN A 131 -4.32 18.28 8.72
N THR A 132 -4.26 17.17 7.98
CA THR A 132 -5.22 16.89 6.90
C THR A 132 -6.60 16.58 7.51
N PRO A 133 -7.70 17.23 7.06
CA PRO A 133 -9.04 16.94 7.55
C PRO A 133 -9.44 15.47 7.38
N ILE A 134 -10.24 14.96 8.32
CA ILE A 134 -10.75 13.58 8.29
C ILE A 134 -11.54 13.28 7.00
N GLU A 135 -12.34 14.24 6.53
CA GLU A 135 -13.12 14.12 5.28
C GLU A 135 -12.23 14.04 4.04
N ASP A 136 -11.11 14.76 4.01
CA ASP A 136 -10.16 14.69 2.89
C ASP A 136 -9.34 13.38 2.92
N ALA A 137 -8.89 12.97 4.11
CA ALA A 137 -8.04 11.79 4.29
C ALA A 137 -8.78 10.45 4.03
N LEU A 138 -10.09 10.41 4.25
CA LEU A 138 -10.92 9.21 4.15
C LEU A 138 -12.07 9.34 3.14
N GLY A 139 -12.17 10.45 2.41
CA GLY A 139 -13.29 10.80 1.53
C GLY A 139 -13.82 9.67 0.64
N PRO A 140 -12.97 8.89 -0.07
CA PRO A 140 -13.42 7.79 -0.92
C PRO A 140 -14.16 6.64 -0.21
N ILE A 141 -14.07 6.56 1.12
CA ILE A 141 -14.76 5.54 1.93
C ILE A 141 -15.69 6.14 2.99
N MET A 142 -15.88 7.47 3.00
CA MET A 142 -16.57 8.16 4.09
C MET A 142 -18.07 7.82 4.18
N ASP A 143 -18.72 7.53 3.05
CA ASP A 143 -20.12 7.07 3.01
C ASP A 143 -20.33 5.75 3.76
N ASP A 144 -19.28 4.94 3.93
CA ASP A 144 -19.30 3.67 4.67
C ASP A 144 -18.80 3.79 6.12
N VAL A 145 -18.36 4.98 6.56
CA VAL A 145 -17.84 5.21 7.92
C VAL A 145 -18.98 5.44 8.90
N VAL A 146 -19.10 4.61 9.93
CA VAL A 146 -20.04 4.81 11.04
C VAL A 146 -19.41 5.69 12.13
N THR A 147 -18.20 5.37 12.58
CA THR A 147 -17.42 6.21 13.50
C THR A 147 -15.92 5.96 13.36
N ILE A 148 -15.11 6.99 13.55
CA ILE A 148 -13.65 6.90 13.63
C ILE A 148 -13.23 7.21 15.07
N TRP A 149 -12.25 6.48 15.60
CA TRP A 149 -11.67 6.71 16.92
C TRP A 149 -10.15 6.71 16.86
N THR A 150 -9.51 7.51 17.71
CA THR A 150 -8.05 7.51 17.87
C THR A 150 -7.68 7.82 19.31
N TYR A 151 -6.44 7.52 19.71
CA TYR A 151 -5.94 7.68 21.06
C TYR A 151 -4.61 8.43 21.01
N VAL A 152 -4.62 9.66 21.50
CA VAL A 152 -3.50 10.60 21.41
C VAL A 152 -3.39 11.35 22.73
N ASP A 153 -2.16 11.55 23.22
CA ASP A 153 -1.85 12.25 24.47
C ASP A 153 -2.63 11.73 25.69
N GLY A 154 -2.90 10.42 25.73
CA GLY A 154 -3.64 9.75 26.80
C GLY A 154 -5.17 9.80 26.68
N VAL A 155 -5.72 10.46 25.64
CA VAL A 155 -7.14 10.78 25.48
C VAL A 155 -7.71 10.17 24.20
N TRP A 156 -8.93 9.63 24.30
CA TRP A 156 -9.71 9.20 23.13
C TRP A 156 -10.33 10.41 22.42
N LYS A 157 -10.15 10.48 21.10
CA LYS A 157 -10.85 11.40 20.20
C LYS A 157 -11.66 10.60 19.20
N TYR A 158 -12.77 11.17 18.71
CA TYR A 158 -13.65 10.48 17.77
C TYR A 158 -14.22 11.41 16.71
N TYR A 159 -14.59 10.83 15.57
CA TYR A 159 -15.35 11.45 14.49
C TYR A 159 -16.62 10.64 14.22
N ASN A 160 -17.72 11.34 13.97
CA ASN A 160 -18.98 10.76 13.51
C ASN A 160 -19.47 11.60 12.30
N PRO A 161 -19.52 11.03 11.08
CA PRO A 161 -20.00 11.74 9.88
C PRO A 161 -21.45 12.24 10.00
N ASP A 162 -22.31 11.54 10.74
CA ASP A 162 -23.70 11.98 11.00
C ASP A 162 -23.79 13.13 12.01
N ASN A 163 -22.72 13.38 12.79
CA ASN A 163 -22.68 14.44 13.79
C ASN A 163 -21.27 15.06 13.94
N PRO A 164 -20.77 15.77 12.91
CA PRO A 164 -19.43 16.35 12.93
C PRO A 164 -19.30 17.41 14.03
N ASN A 165 -20.38 18.11 14.37
CA ASN A 165 -20.40 19.16 15.39
C ASN A 165 -20.10 18.68 16.83
N THR A 166 -20.27 17.38 17.12
CA THR A 166 -19.89 16.79 18.43
C THR A 166 -18.54 16.08 18.39
N SER A 167 -17.91 15.99 17.22
CA SER A 167 -16.67 15.25 17.00
C SER A 167 -15.46 15.98 17.59
N THR A 168 -14.47 15.22 18.06
CA THR A 168 -13.24 15.73 18.68
C THR A 168 -11.97 15.35 17.92
N LEU A 169 -12.10 14.46 16.93
CA LEU A 169 -11.10 14.17 15.92
C LEU A 169 -11.53 14.87 14.63
N LEU A 170 -10.81 15.92 14.23
CA LEU A 170 -11.11 16.69 13.00
C LEU A 170 -10.05 16.48 11.91
N GLU A 171 -8.85 16.07 12.30
CA GLU A 171 -7.65 15.99 11.45
C GLU A 171 -6.91 14.69 11.72
N VAL A 172 -6.27 14.13 10.68
CA VAL A 172 -5.33 13.01 10.78
C VAL A 172 -3.90 13.54 10.74
N LYS A 173 -3.01 12.91 11.51
CA LYS A 173 -1.57 13.20 11.55
C LYS A 173 -0.73 12.06 10.94
N PRO A 174 0.47 12.35 10.41
CA PRO A 174 1.42 11.33 9.98
C PRO A 174 1.61 10.23 11.03
N GLY A 175 1.52 8.96 10.60
CA GLY A 175 1.72 7.80 11.48
C GLY A 175 0.67 7.62 12.59
N GLN A 176 -0.49 8.29 12.51
CA GLN A 176 -1.57 8.14 13.50
C GLN A 176 -2.41 6.89 13.25
N GLY A 177 -2.59 6.07 14.29
CA GLY A 177 -3.50 4.92 14.23
C GLY A 177 -4.97 5.35 14.39
N LEU A 178 -5.85 4.70 13.63
CA LEU A 178 -7.28 4.95 13.61
C LEU A 178 -8.05 3.63 13.75
N TRP A 179 -9.09 3.65 14.58
CA TRP A 179 -10.14 2.64 14.62
C TRP A 179 -11.32 3.11 13.78
N LEU A 180 -11.63 2.40 12.70
CA LEU A 180 -12.78 2.68 11.83
C LEU A 180 -13.85 1.62 12.08
N ASN A 181 -15.04 2.04 12.49
CA ASN A 181 -16.24 1.21 12.42
C ASN A 181 -16.93 1.47 11.07
N MET A 182 -17.02 0.46 10.22
CA MET A 182 -17.58 0.57 8.86
C MET A 182 -18.96 -0.11 8.76
N SER A 183 -19.84 0.40 7.90
CA SER A 183 -21.13 -0.22 7.55
C SER A 183 -20.95 -1.42 6.61
N ASP A 184 -20.15 -1.27 5.56
CA ASP A 184 -19.76 -2.32 4.60
C ASP A 184 -18.22 -2.41 4.44
N ASN A 185 -17.74 -3.22 3.51
CA ASN A 185 -16.34 -3.33 3.11
C ASN A 185 -16.02 -2.24 2.09
N ALA A 186 -14.93 -1.50 2.28
CA ALA A 186 -14.47 -0.48 1.35
C ALA A 186 -12.97 -0.62 1.05
N GLU A 187 -12.48 0.06 0.01
CA GLU A 187 -11.04 0.13 -0.30
C GLU A 187 -10.60 1.58 -0.45
N LEU A 188 -9.75 2.03 0.48
CA LEU A 188 -9.16 3.36 0.42
C LEU A 188 -7.85 3.31 -0.36
N TYR A 189 -7.83 3.98 -1.51
CA TYR A 189 -6.61 4.18 -2.28
C TYR A 189 -5.75 5.30 -1.66
N ILE A 190 -4.51 4.96 -1.33
CA ILE A 190 -3.47 5.90 -0.87
C ILE A 190 -2.43 6.06 -1.99
N PRO A 191 -2.38 7.21 -2.68
CA PRO A 191 -1.26 7.54 -3.57
C PRO A 191 0.01 7.73 -2.74
N GLU A 192 1.16 7.27 -3.27
CA GLU A 192 2.53 7.55 -2.78
C GLU A 192 2.78 7.41 -1.25
N ALA A 193 3.54 6.40 -0.82
CA ALA A 193 3.79 6.13 0.61
C ALA A 193 5.26 6.34 1.07
N VAL A 194 5.76 7.59 1.00
CA VAL A 194 7.17 7.94 1.35
C VAL A 194 7.21 9.38 1.92
N PRO A 195 7.94 9.71 3.01
CA PRO A 195 9.11 9.00 3.57
C PRO A 195 8.96 8.47 5.01
N VAL A 196 10.03 7.80 5.45
CA VAL A 196 10.24 7.28 6.80
C VAL A 196 10.32 8.42 7.82
N ASP A 197 9.17 8.83 8.33
CA ASP A 197 9.11 9.70 9.50
C ASP A 197 9.15 8.91 10.80
N ALA A 198 9.94 9.45 11.72
CA ALA A 198 10.08 8.89 13.04
C ALA A 198 8.87 9.23 13.90
N VAL A 199 8.18 8.22 14.42
CA VAL A 199 6.98 8.41 15.24
C VAL A 199 7.41 8.62 16.68
N ASN A 200 7.05 9.76 17.28
CA ASN A 200 7.29 10.00 18.70
C ASN A 200 6.25 9.25 19.54
N LEU A 201 6.72 8.41 20.46
CA LEU A 201 5.91 7.60 21.36
C LEU A 201 5.97 8.17 22.77
N SER A 202 4.81 8.39 23.38
CA SER A 202 4.66 8.70 24.79
C SER A 202 4.83 7.45 25.66
N HIS A 203 5.20 7.63 26.93
CA HIS A 203 5.20 6.54 27.91
C HIS A 203 3.80 5.91 28.02
N GLY A 204 3.74 4.58 28.03
CA GLY A 204 2.48 3.84 28.04
C GLY A 204 2.02 3.48 26.64
N TRP A 205 0.71 3.55 26.39
CA TRP A 205 0.08 3.12 25.14
C TRP A 205 0.06 4.23 24.09
N ASN A 206 0.42 3.87 22.86
CA ASN A 206 0.36 4.74 21.68
C ASN A 206 -0.41 4.03 20.58
N LEU A 207 -1.35 4.74 19.95
CA LEU A 207 -2.08 4.24 18.78
C LEU A 207 -1.50 4.90 17.52
N VAL A 208 -0.67 4.15 16.80
CA VAL A 208 0.19 4.64 15.72
C VAL A 208 0.16 3.70 14.51
N GLY A 209 0.79 4.07 13.41
CA GLY A 209 1.00 3.23 12.25
C GLY A 209 2.42 3.29 11.71
N LEU A 210 2.70 2.43 10.73
CA LEU A 210 3.98 2.45 10.02
C LEU A 210 3.94 3.49 8.90
N ASN A 211 4.70 4.58 9.02
CA ASN A 211 4.80 5.63 8.00
C ASN A 211 5.87 5.27 6.96
N SER A 212 5.68 4.16 6.24
CA SER A 212 6.60 3.69 5.18
C SER A 212 5.91 2.68 4.28
N ALA A 213 6.14 2.75 2.95
CA ALA A 213 5.70 1.74 1.99
C ALA A 213 6.22 0.32 2.26
N ALA A 214 7.29 0.15 3.06
CA ALA A 214 7.96 -1.13 3.26
C ALA A 214 7.23 -2.03 4.28
N ILE A 215 7.12 -3.32 3.97
CA ILE A 215 6.80 -4.35 4.97
C ILE A 215 8.08 -4.67 5.74
N LEU A 216 8.04 -4.57 7.07
CA LEU A 216 9.18 -4.79 7.95
C LEU A 216 8.95 -6.01 8.83
N ASN A 217 9.96 -6.86 9.00
CA ASN A 217 9.94 -7.87 10.05
C ASN A 217 10.16 -7.21 11.43
N MET A 218 9.69 -7.83 12.52
CA MET A 218 9.76 -7.18 13.85
C MET A 218 11.18 -6.74 14.25
N PRO A 219 12.26 -7.55 14.09
CA PRO A 219 13.62 -7.11 14.41
C PRO A 219 14.07 -5.82 13.69
N GLN A 220 13.70 -5.65 12.42
CA GLN A 220 13.93 -4.39 11.69
C GLN A 220 13.05 -3.28 12.25
N ALA A 221 11.74 -3.54 12.29
CA ALA A 221 10.71 -2.57 12.62
C ALA A 221 10.92 -1.90 13.97
N ILE A 222 11.34 -2.63 15.00
CA ILE A 222 11.51 -2.09 16.36
C ILE A 222 12.97 -1.80 16.73
N SER A 223 13.91 -1.94 15.81
CA SER A 223 15.36 -1.86 16.07
C SER A 223 15.81 -0.65 16.89
N SER A 224 15.18 0.52 16.68
CA SER A 224 15.47 1.77 17.43
C SER A 224 14.84 1.88 18.82
N ILE A 225 13.86 1.01 19.14
CA ILE A 225 13.05 1.08 20.37
C ILE A 225 12.96 -0.27 21.11
N LEU A 226 13.70 -1.29 20.68
CA LEU A 226 13.62 -2.68 21.14
C LEU A 226 13.58 -2.79 22.68
N ASP A 227 14.56 -2.22 23.36
CA ASP A 227 14.68 -2.24 24.83
C ASP A 227 13.54 -1.49 25.56
N ASN A 228 12.80 -0.65 24.84
CA ASN A 228 11.72 0.17 25.37
C ASN A 228 10.32 -0.40 25.08
N VAL A 229 10.17 -1.34 24.14
CA VAL A 229 8.87 -1.97 23.80
C VAL A 229 8.46 -2.97 24.89
N ILE A 230 7.24 -2.82 25.41
CA ILE A 230 6.59 -3.78 26.31
C ILE A 230 5.73 -4.76 25.51
N SER A 231 4.91 -4.26 24.58
CA SER A 231 4.18 -5.10 23.62
C SER A 231 3.67 -4.26 22.45
N ILE A 232 3.42 -4.92 21.32
CA ILE A 232 2.81 -4.35 20.11
C ILE A 232 1.60 -5.20 19.75
N TRP A 233 0.46 -4.56 19.58
CA TRP A 233 -0.79 -5.24 19.20
C TRP A 233 -1.36 -4.65 17.92
N THR A 234 -2.02 -5.47 17.12
CA THR A 234 -2.81 -5.01 15.97
C THR A 234 -4.04 -5.88 15.80
N TYR A 235 -5.05 -5.36 15.10
CA TYR A 235 -6.30 -6.05 14.81
C TYR A 235 -6.42 -6.18 13.29
N GLN A 236 -6.21 -7.39 12.79
CA GLN A 236 -6.16 -7.72 11.37
C GLN A 236 -6.89 -9.04 11.14
N ASP A 237 -7.55 -9.22 9.99
CA ASP A 237 -8.30 -10.44 9.66
C ASP A 237 -9.35 -10.82 10.74
N SER A 238 -9.98 -9.79 11.34
CA SER A 238 -10.90 -9.88 12.48
C SER A 238 -10.31 -10.50 13.76
N LYS A 239 -8.99 -10.52 13.91
CA LYS A 239 -8.28 -11.09 15.07
C LYS A 239 -7.22 -10.14 15.61
N TRP A 240 -7.02 -10.19 16.92
CA TRP A 240 -5.86 -9.58 17.56
C TRP A 240 -4.62 -10.43 17.28
N LYS A 241 -3.53 -9.76 16.90
CA LYS A 241 -2.16 -10.32 16.87
C LYS A 241 -1.26 -9.51 17.79
N VAL A 242 -0.31 -10.16 18.44
CA VAL A 242 0.58 -9.59 19.45
C VAL A 242 2.05 -9.90 19.16
N TYR A 243 2.91 -8.95 19.50
CA TYR A 243 4.33 -9.16 19.71
C TYR A 243 4.70 -8.69 21.11
N ASP A 244 5.32 -9.58 21.87
CA ASP A 244 5.86 -9.34 23.20
C ASP A 244 7.34 -9.78 23.17
N PRO A 245 8.31 -8.85 23.28
CA PRO A 245 9.73 -9.20 23.24
C PRO A 245 10.19 -10.01 24.46
N ASP A 246 9.46 -9.92 25.58
CA ASP A 246 9.74 -10.68 26.80
C ASP A 246 9.08 -12.08 26.76
N ASN A 247 8.11 -12.32 25.86
CA ASN A 247 7.36 -13.57 25.69
C ASN A 247 7.20 -13.98 24.19
N PRO A 248 8.30 -14.22 23.45
CA PRO A 248 8.28 -14.39 21.99
C PRO A 248 7.50 -15.62 21.51
N GLU A 249 7.39 -16.68 22.32
CA GLU A 249 6.62 -17.89 21.98
C GLU A 249 5.10 -17.68 21.99
N PHE A 250 4.62 -16.59 22.59
CA PHE A 250 3.21 -16.17 22.54
C PHE A 250 2.96 -15.09 21.46
N SER A 251 3.98 -14.72 20.68
CA SER A 251 3.90 -13.68 19.65
C SER A 251 3.55 -14.23 18.27
N ASP A 252 2.44 -13.77 17.69
CA ASP A 252 2.00 -14.11 16.34
C ASP A 252 2.08 -12.91 15.36
N LEU A 253 2.39 -11.70 15.85
CA LEU A 253 2.71 -10.54 15.03
C LEU A 253 4.20 -10.55 14.65
N THR A 254 4.50 -11.04 13.44
CA THR A 254 5.88 -11.19 12.94
C THR A 254 6.34 -10.09 11.97
N THR A 255 5.41 -9.28 11.47
CA THR A 255 5.67 -8.17 10.54
C THR A 255 4.79 -6.96 10.83
N LEU A 256 5.34 -5.77 10.62
CA LEU A 256 4.56 -4.54 10.47
C LEU A 256 4.42 -4.20 8.99
N LYS A 257 3.27 -3.65 8.62
CA LYS A 257 2.88 -3.31 7.25
C LYS A 257 2.26 -1.91 7.25
N PRO A 258 2.44 -1.10 6.20
CA PRO A 258 1.65 0.11 6.04
C PRO A 258 0.15 -0.21 5.95
N GLY A 259 -0.68 0.80 6.16
CA GLY A 259 -2.15 0.67 6.15
C GLY A 259 -2.75 0.13 7.46
N TYR A 260 -1.97 -0.60 8.27
CA TYR A 260 -2.43 -1.12 9.56
C TYR A 260 -2.10 -0.19 10.72
N GLY A 261 -3.00 -0.16 11.70
CA GLY A 261 -2.78 0.48 12.99
C GLY A 261 -2.14 -0.48 14.01
N TYR A 262 -1.40 0.09 14.95
CA TYR A 262 -0.63 -0.60 15.97
C TYR A 262 -0.79 0.09 17.31
N TRP A 263 -1.10 -0.71 18.33
CA TRP A 263 -0.99 -0.31 19.73
C TRP A 263 0.40 -0.67 20.23
N ILE A 264 1.28 0.32 20.31
CA ILE A 264 2.65 0.15 20.82
C ILE A 264 2.70 0.63 22.26
N LYS A 265 3.02 -0.27 23.19
CA LYS A 265 3.25 0.06 24.59
C LYS A 265 4.75 0.19 24.86
N VAL A 266 5.18 1.33 25.42
CA VAL A 266 6.60 1.58 25.75
C VAL A 266 6.84 1.91 27.22
N ARG A 267 8.01 1.51 27.75
CA ARG A 267 8.45 1.70 29.15
C ARG A 267 8.73 3.18 29.48
N SER A 268 9.06 3.98 28.47
CA SER A 268 9.38 5.41 28.56
C SER A 268 9.08 6.11 27.23
N ALA A 269 9.03 7.45 27.20
CA ALA A 269 8.86 8.17 25.93
C ALA A 269 10.11 8.02 25.04
N CYS A 270 9.91 7.77 23.74
CA CYS A 270 11.00 7.56 22.79
C CYS A 270 10.60 7.99 21.36
N THR A 271 11.56 7.91 20.43
CA THR A 271 11.32 8.18 19.01
C THR A 271 11.53 6.89 18.21
N TRP A 272 10.46 6.37 17.62
CA TRP A 272 10.44 5.16 16.82
C TRP A 272 10.92 5.42 15.39
N ARG A 273 12.06 4.81 15.02
CA ARG A 273 12.71 4.85 13.70
C ARG A 273 12.87 3.43 13.15
N TYR A 274 12.80 3.26 11.84
CA TYR A 274 12.79 1.96 11.17
C TYR A 274 13.37 2.05 9.76
#